data_AF-A0A381JAP1-F1
#
_entry.id   AF-A0A381JAP1-F1
#
_cell.length_a   1.000
_cell.length_b   1.000
_cell.length_c   1.000
_cell.angle_alpha   90.00
_cell.angle_beta   90.00
_cell.angle_gamma   90.00
#
_symmetry.space_group_name_H-M   'P 1'
#
loop_
_entity.id
_entity.type
_entity.pdbx_description
1 polymer ?
#
loop_
_entity_poly.entity_id
_entity_poly.type
_entity_poly.pdbx_seq_one_letter_code
_entity_poly.pdbx_strand_id
1 'polypeptide(L)' 'MEKLKIGEVIYNLRKEKGVTQEELADFIGISAAAVSK' A
#
# COMPACT_ATOMS: atom_id res chain seq x y z
N MET A 1 14.99 5.07 -17.72
CA MET A 1 14.72 4.31 -16.47
C MET A 1 13.22 4.11 -16.39
N GLU A 2 12.75 2.86 -16.41
CA GLU A 2 11.37 2.58 -16.02
C GLU A 2 11.18 3.01 -14.57
N LYS A 3 10.13 3.79 -14.31
CA LYS A 3 9.74 4.12 -12.94
C LYS A 3 8.97 2.94 -12.40
N LEU A 4 9.46 2.33 -11.33
CA LEU A 4 8.68 1.39 -10.53
C LEU A 4 7.39 2.09 -10.11
N LYS A 5 6.24 1.49 -10.45
CA LYS A 5 4.93 1.95 -9.99
C LYS A 5 4.71 1.46 -8.56
N ILE A 6 5.43 2.04 -7.61
CA ILE A 6 5.47 1.62 -6.20
C ILE A 6 4.06 1.48 -5.61
N GLY A 7 3.14 2.41 -5.91
CA GLY A 7 1.75 2.30 -5.48
C GLY A 7 1.03 1.05 -6.00
N GLU A 8 1.22 0.69 -7.27
CA GLU A 8 0.65 -0.51 -7.88
C GLU A 8 1.21 -1.80 -7.26
N VAL A 9 2.53 -1.82 -7.01
CA VAL A 9 3.20 -2.96 -6.36
C VAL A 9 2.66 -3.17 -4.94
N ILE A 10 2.57 -2.11 -4.15
CA ILE A 10 2.04 -2.17 -2.77
C ILE A 10 0.57 -2.58 -2.78
N TYR A 11 -0.22 -2.05 -3.72
CA TYR A 11 -1.62 -2.40 -3.89
C TYR A 11 -1.82 -3.89 -4.17
N ASN A 12 -1.02 -4.47 -5.08
CA ASN A 12 -1.13 -5.89 -5.40
C ASN A 12 -0.70 -6.76 -4.21
N LEU A 13 0.45 -6.46 -3.60
CA LEU A 13 0.99 -7.24 -2.48
C LEU A 13 0.06 -7.26 -1.25
N ARG A 14 -0.57 -6.13 -0.89
CA ARG A 14 -1.52 -6.12 0.25
C ARG A 14 -2.74 -6.99 -0.04
N LYS A 15 -3.23 -6.99 -1.29
CA LYS A 15 -4.40 -7.78 -1.70
C LYS A 15 -4.08 -9.28 -1.71
N GLU A 16 -2.91 -9.66 -2.21
CA GLU A 16 -2.42 -11.04 -2.16
C GLU A 16 -2.29 -11.55 -0.72
N LYS A 17 -1.91 -10.68 0.22
CA LYS A 17 -1.81 -11.00 1.65
C LYS A 17 -3.14 -10.90 2.40
N GLY A 18 -4.23 -10.47 1.76
CA GLY A 18 -5.53 -10.29 2.38
C GLY A 18 -5.61 -9.12 3.38
N VAL A 19 -4.70 -8.15 3.27
CA VAL A 19 -4.59 -7.01 4.19
C VAL A 19 -5.34 -5.78 3.63
N THR A 20 -6.12 -5.15 4.49
CA THR A 20 -6.85 -3.90 4.20
C THR A 20 -5.90 -2.72 4.08
N GLN A 21 -6.41 -1.58 3.64
CA GLN A 21 -5.58 -0.38 3.53
C GLN A 21 -5.34 0.25 4.90
N GLU A 22 -6.33 0.18 5.80
CA GLU A 22 -6.23 0.59 7.19
C GLU A 22 -5.17 -0.22 7.93
N GLU A 23 -5.22 -1.55 7.85
CA GLU A 23 -4.22 -2.42 8.50
C GLU A 23 -2.80 -2.16 7.99
N LEU A 24 -2.63 -1.91 6.69
CA LEU A 24 -1.33 -1.54 6.13
C LEU A 24 -0.85 -0.18 6.65
N ALA A 25 -1.75 0.80 6.75
CA ALA A 25 -1.44 2.13 7.22
C ALA A 25 -1.05 2.11 8.71
N ASP A 26 -1.82 1.39 9.53
CA ASP A 26 -1.57 1.18 10.95
C ASP A 26 -0.22 0.48 11.17
N PHE A 27 0.09 -0.55 10.38
CA PHE A 27 1.37 -1.28 10.47
C PHE A 27 2.58 -0.40 10.17
N ILE A 28 2.48 0.51 9.20
CA ILE A 28 3.59 1.41 8.79
C ILE A 28 3.64 2.67 9.68
N GLY A 29 2.61 2.94 10.48
CA GLY A 29 2.52 4.12 11.34
C GLY A 29 2.21 5.41 10.57
N ILE A 30 1.42 5.29 9.49
CA ILE A 30 0.99 6.40 8.64
C ILE A 30 -0.53 6.46 8.56
N SER A 31 -1.09 7.61 8.16
CA SER A 31 -2.53 7.70 7.91
C SER A 31 -2.92 6.96 6.62
N ALA A 32 -4.09 6.32 6.58
CA ALA A 32 -4.57 5.61 5.37
C ALA A 32 -4.64 6.52 4.12
N ALA A 33 -4.84 7.83 4.32
CA ALA A 33 -4.80 8.85 3.28
C ALA A 33 -3.41 9.01 2.63
N ALA A 34 -2.32 8.72 3.34
CA ALA A 34 -0.97 8.78 2.81
C ALA A 34 -0.68 7.66 1.78
N VAL A 35 -1.48 6.59 1.76
CA VAL A 35 -1.33 5.43 0.84
C VAL A 35 -2.53 5.23 -0.08
N SER A 36 -3.41 6.22 -0.22
CA SER A 36 -4.62 6.11 -1.06
C SER A 36 -4.44 6.49 -2.53
N LYS A 37 -3.22 6.85 -2.96
CA LYS A 37 -2.93 7.34 -4.31
C LYS A 37 -1.88 6.49 -5.02
#